data_AF-A0A533W8E1-F1
#
_entry.id   AF-A0A533W8E1-F1
#
_cell.length_a   1.000
_cell.length_b   1.000
_cell.length_c   1.000
_cell.angle_alpha   90.00
_cell.angle_beta   90.00
_cell.angle_gamma   90.00
#
_symmetry.space_group_name_H-M   'P 1'
#
loop_
_entity.id
_entity.type
_entity.pdbx_description
1 polymer ?
#
loop_
_entity_poly.entity_id
_entity_poly.type
_entity_poly.pdbx_seq_one_letter_code
_entity_poly.pdbx_strand_id
1 'polypeptide(L)' 'MPTFEEAKRKVAELVVAKGFGNTAREIPNKLLFAFVELGEAGDSWKKGKPRGETIEELIDVIFYVLDGGTERPSGRS' A
#
# COMPACT_ATOMS: atom_id res chain seq x y z
N MET A 1 11.84 11.15 11.11
CA MET A 1 11.01 10.20 10.35
C MET A 1 9.68 10.05 11.06
N PRO A 2 8.55 9.85 10.35
CA PRO A 2 7.31 9.47 11.00
C PRO A 2 7.49 8.11 11.71
N THR A 3 6.76 7.89 12.79
CA THR A 3 6.55 6.55 13.35
C THR A 3 5.72 5.71 12.39
N PHE A 4 5.70 4.39 12.59
CA PHE A 4 4.89 3.48 11.78
C PHE A 4 3.40 3.84 11.83
N GLU A 5 2.86 4.16 13.01
CA GLU A 5 1.46 4.58 13.16
C GLU A 5 1.16 5.95 12.54
N GLU A 6 2.11 6.89 12.59
CA GLU A 6 1.97 8.15 11.85
C GLU A 6 1.97 7.96 10.34
N ALA A 7 2.78 7.02 9.83
CA ALA A 7 2.81 6.69 8.41
C ALA A 7 1.48 6.06 7.96
N LYS A 8 0.96 5.09 8.72
CA LYS A 8 -0.37 4.50 8.48
C LYS A 8 -1.46 5.56 8.41
N ARG A 9 -1.50 6.47 9.39
CA ARG A 9 -2.48 7.57 9.42
C ARG A 9 -2.37 8.46 8.17
N LYS A 10 -1.16 8.89 7.80
CA LYS A 10 -0.94 9.73 6.60
C LYS A 10 -1.35 9.03 5.31
N VAL A 11 -1.05 7.74 5.17
CA VAL A 11 -1.48 6.93 4.02
C VAL A 11 -3.01 6.85 3.98
N ALA A 12 -3.66 6.61 5.11
CA ALA A 12 -5.12 6.55 5.18
C ALA A 12 -5.80 7.89 4.83
N GLU A 13 -5.25 9.01 5.29
CA GLU A 13 -5.70 10.36 4.91
C GLU A 13 -5.56 10.58 3.39
N LEU A 14 -4.44 10.17 2.81
CA LEU A 14 -4.20 10.29 1.37
C LEU A 14 -5.16 9.44 0.54
N VAL A 15 -5.39 8.18 0.93
CA VAL A 15 -6.33 7.26 0.27
C VAL A 15 -7.74 7.84 0.23
N VAL A 16 -8.21 8.41 1.35
CA VAL A 16 -9.50 9.11 1.41
C VAL A 16 -9.51 10.34 0.50
N ALA A 17 -8.48 11.18 0.57
CA ALA A 17 -8.38 12.40 -0.24
C ALA A 17 -8.37 12.11 -1.75
N LYS A 18 -7.90 10.93 -2.15
CA LYS A 18 -7.89 10.45 -3.55
C LYS A 18 -9.16 9.71 -3.96
N GLY A 19 -10.12 9.53 -3.06
CA GLY A 19 -11.39 8.86 -3.34
C GLY A 19 -11.32 7.33 -3.39
N PHE A 20 -10.25 6.74 -2.86
CA PHE A 20 -10.12 5.28 -2.79
C PHE A 20 -10.88 4.70 -1.60
N GLY A 21 -11.28 3.44 -1.73
CA GLY A 21 -11.99 2.70 -0.69
C GLY A 21 -11.19 2.63 0.61
N ASN A 22 -11.84 3.02 1.71
CA ASN A 22 -11.20 3.14 3.03
C ASN A 22 -11.83 2.23 4.12
N THR A 23 -12.75 1.34 3.76
CA THR A 23 -13.44 0.50 4.75
C THR A 23 -12.67 -0.80 5.05
N ALA A 24 -13.04 -1.49 6.13
CA ALA A 24 -12.48 -2.81 6.45
C ALA A 24 -12.71 -3.85 5.33
N ARG A 25 -13.75 -3.68 4.48
CA ARG A 25 -14.03 -4.58 3.35
C ARG A 25 -12.98 -4.49 2.24
N GLU A 26 -12.23 -3.40 2.19
CA GLU A 26 -11.18 -3.19 1.19
C GLU A 26 -9.83 -3.80 1.61
N ILE A 27 -9.68 -4.26 2.86
CA ILE A 27 -8.42 -4.81 3.35
C ILE A 27 -7.91 -5.99 2.48
N PRO A 28 -8.75 -6.98 2.10
CA PRO A 28 -8.30 -8.05 1.22
C PRO A 28 -7.77 -7.55 -0.13
N ASN A 29 -8.42 -6.53 -0.72
CA ASN A 29 -7.95 -5.92 -1.98
C ASN A 29 -6.60 -5.22 -1.80
N LYS A 30 -6.43 -4.44 -0.72
CA LYS A 30 -5.15 -3.78 -0.42
C LYS A 30 -4.02 -4.80 -0.24
N LEU A 31 -4.27 -5.92 0.45
CA LEU A 31 -3.30 -7.00 0.59
C LEU A 31 -2.98 -7.68 -0.75
N LEU A 32 -3.99 -7.91 -1.59
CA LEU A 32 -3.79 -8.43 -2.94
C LEU A 32 -2.87 -7.51 -3.76
N PHE A 33 -3.13 -6.21 -3.77
CA PHE A 33 -2.27 -5.25 -4.47
C PHE A 33 -0.85 -5.22 -3.90
N ALA A 34 -0.65 -5.32 -2.58
CA ALA A 34 0.69 -5.43 -2.01
C ALA A 34 1.50 -6.62 -2.58
N PHE A 35 0.84 -7.75 -2.89
CA PHE A 35 1.49 -8.89 -3.56
C PHE A 35 1.72 -8.64 -5.05
N VAL A 36 0.84 -7.92 -5.72
CA VAL A 36 1.02 -7.50 -7.12
C VAL A 36 2.29 -6.65 -7.22
N GLU A 37 2.40 -5.57 -6.45
CA GLU A 37 3.57 -4.68 -6.48
C GLU A 37 4.86 -5.39 -6.06
N LEU A 38 4.77 -6.38 -5.17
CA LEU A 38 5.93 -7.21 -4.82
C LEU A 38 6.40 -8.07 -5.99
N GLY A 39 5.44 -8.56 -6.79
CA GLY A 39 5.71 -9.24 -8.05
C GLY A 39 6.38 -8.31 -9.06
N GLU A 40 5.91 -7.07 -9.17
CA GLU A 40 6.48 -6.05 -10.06
C GLU A 40 7.90 -5.67 -9.64
N ALA A 41 8.14 -5.47 -8.34
CA ALA A 41 9.48 -5.24 -7.78
C ALA A 41 10.43 -6.40 -8.11
N GLY A 42 9.97 -7.64 -7.91
CA GLY A 42 10.74 -8.84 -8.21
C GLY A 42 11.05 -9.00 -9.71
N ASP A 43 10.07 -8.72 -10.57
CA ASP A 43 10.23 -8.78 -12.03
C ASP A 43 11.17 -7.69 -12.56
N SER A 44 11.02 -6.46 -12.05
CA SER A 44 11.89 -5.30 -12.32
C SER A 44 13.35 -5.63 -11.96
N TRP A 45 13.58 -6.15 -10.75
CA TRP A 45 14.91 -6.58 -10.32
C TRP A 45 15.47 -7.71 -11.21
N LYS A 46 14.68 -8.76 -11.45
CA LYS A 46 15.06 -9.92 -12.26
C LYS A 46 15.45 -9.54 -13.69
N LYS A 47 14.77 -8.56 -14.27
CA LYS A 47 15.00 -8.07 -15.64
C LYS A 47 16.12 -7.02 -15.73
N GLY A 48 16.76 -6.66 -14.61
CA GLY A 48 17.83 -5.66 -14.59
C GLY A 48 17.35 -4.27 -14.99
N LYS A 49 16.09 -3.93 -14.64
CA LYS A 49 15.53 -2.59 -14.86
C LYS A 49 16.29 -1.52 -14.07
N PRO A 50 16.14 -0.23 -14.41
CA PRO A 50 16.71 0.85 -13.61
C PRO A 50 16.37 0.69 -12.14
N ARG A 51 17.36 0.88 -11.25
CA ARG A 51 17.17 0.72 -9.79
C ARG A 51 16.01 1.54 -9.23
N GLY A 52 15.72 2.70 -9.83
CA GLY A 52 14.57 3.53 -9.46
C GLY A 52 13.24 2.79 -9.60
N GLU A 53 13.07 2.01 -10.66
CA GLU A 53 11.86 1.21 -10.93
C GLU A 53 11.66 0.17 -9.81
N THR A 54 12.68 -0.63 -9.48
CA THR A 54 12.57 -1.59 -8.37
C THR A 54 12.27 -0.91 -7.02
N ILE A 55 12.83 0.29 -6.77
CA ILE A 55 12.60 1.02 -5.53
C ILE A 55 11.16 1.55 -5.47
N GLU A 56 10.62 2.04 -6.59
CA GLU A 56 9.24 2.52 -6.72
C GLU A 56 8.27 1.40 -6.37
N GLU A 57 8.41 0.23 -6.99
CA GLU A 57 7.53 -0.91 -6.69
C GLU A 57 7.62 -1.36 -5.23
N LEU A 58 8.82 -1.34 -4.62
CA LEU A 58 8.96 -1.65 -3.20
C LEU A 58 8.29 -0.61 -2.29
N ILE A 59 8.27 0.66 -2.69
CA ILE A 59 7.53 1.71 -1.98
C ILE A 59 6.03 1.46 -2.10
N ASP A 60 5.54 0.99 -3.25
CA ASP A 60 4.12 0.69 -3.46
C ASP A 60 3.66 -0.53 -2.65
N VAL A 61 4.50 -1.56 -2.52
CA VAL A 61 4.28 -2.64 -1.54
C VAL A 61 4.08 -2.08 -0.13
N ILE A 62 5.00 -1.21 0.32
CA ILE A 62 4.94 -0.61 1.66
C ILE A 62 3.67 0.24 1.79
N PHE A 63 3.29 0.98 0.76
CA PHE A 63 2.07 1.78 0.73
C PHE A 63 0.83 0.92 1.00
N TYR A 64 0.65 -0.16 0.24
CA TYR A 64 -0.51 -1.05 0.41
C TYR A 64 -0.51 -1.79 1.75
N VAL A 65 0.66 -2.13 2.30
CA VAL A 65 0.77 -2.72 3.64
C VAL A 65 0.36 -1.72 4.73
N LEU A 66 0.82 -0.47 4.65
CA LEU A 66 0.43 0.60 5.59
C LEU A 66 -1.07 0.91 5.50
N ASP A 67 -1.60 0.97 4.29
CA ASP A 67 -3.02 1.19 4.03
C ASP A 67 -3.86 0.02 4.57
N GLY A 68 -3.48 -1.23 4.28
CA GLY A 68 -4.16 -2.43 4.76
C GLY A 68 -4.10 -2.63 6.27
N GLY A 69 -3.02 -2.21 6.92
CA GLY A 69 -2.83 -2.31 8.37
C GLY A 69 -3.51 -1.21 9.20
N THR A 70 -4.11 -0.21 8.55
CA THR A 70 -4.78 0.90 9.26
C THR A 70 -6.10 0.43 9.89
N GLU A 71 -6.28 0.72 11.19
CA GLU A 71 -7.56 0.50 11.88
C GLU A 71 -8.66 1.35 11.25
N ARG A 72 -9.75 0.71 10.86
CA ARG A 72 -10.86 1.36 10.17
C ARG A 72 -12.17 1.05 10.90
N PRO A 73 -13.11 2.00 10.94
CA PRO A 73 -14.44 1.71 11.44
C PRO A 73 -15.03 0.54 10.65
N SER A 74 -15.58 -0.44 11.38
CA SER A 74 -16.35 -1.52 10.78
C SER A 74 -17.60 -0.90 10.18
N GLY A 75 -17.57 -0.62 8.87
CA GLY A 75 -18.74 -0.14 8.14
C GLY A 75 -19.90 -1.12 8.37
N ARG A 76 -20.87 -0.73 9.20
CA ARG A 76 -22.13 -1.44 9.30
C ARG A 76 -22.87 -1.16 8.00
N SER A 77 -23.11 -2.21 7.22
CA SER A 77 -24.15 -2.20 6.17
C SER A 77 -25.52 -2.19 6.79
#